data_AF-A0A1H6VAB6-F1
#
_entry.id   AF-A0A1H6VAB6-F1
#
_cell.length_a   1.000
_cell.length_b   1.000
_cell.length_c   1.000
_cell.angle_alpha   90.00
_cell.angle_beta   90.00
_cell.angle_gamma   90.00
#
_symmetry.space_group_name_H-M   'P 1'
#
loop_
_entity.id
_entity.type
_entity.pdbx_description
1 polymer ?
#
loop_
_entity_poly.entity_id
_entity_poly.type
_entity_poly.pdbx_seq_one_letter_code
_entity_poly.pdbx_strand_id
1 'polypeptide(L)'
;MDKYIFANLNLDEIGFDFSKIEDFDYAGIKGKADVVGYHIILFYRDGLEALSLDCIDVGLRVKTISNQILYHLECDLEIGQTYLLKSLSDKFNQHIYKNSLLEHNTQYYYLHDNFLYVLGLSDSNVLEYVEIIGNKEIIQSKLSIFK
;
A
#
# COMPACT_ATOMS: atom_id res chain seq x y z
N MET A 1 -11.16 1.28 -12.39
CA MET A 1 -9.92 1.96 -11.99
C MET A 1 -8.82 1.44 -12.92
N ASP A 2 -7.70 2.14 -13.08
CA ASP A 2 -6.78 1.92 -14.21
C ASP A 2 -5.98 0.61 -14.15
N LYS A 3 -5.85 -0.05 -15.32
CA LYS A 3 -5.01 -1.25 -15.54
C LYS A 3 -3.50 -1.02 -15.31
N TYR A 4 -3.11 0.19 -14.93
CA TYR A 4 -1.72 0.66 -14.90
C TYR A 4 -1.43 1.57 -13.71
N ILE A 5 -1.95 1.27 -12.51
CA ILE A 5 -1.83 2.17 -11.34
C ILE A 5 -0.39 2.68 -11.11
N PHE A 6 0.62 1.83 -11.29
CA PHE A 6 2.02 2.20 -11.11
C PHE A 6 2.64 3.00 -12.26
N ALA A 7 2.04 3.00 -13.45
CA ALA A 7 2.56 3.74 -14.61
C ALA A 7 2.43 5.27 -14.44
N ASN A 8 1.50 5.71 -13.57
CA ASN A 8 1.27 7.12 -13.29
C ASN A 8 2.17 7.66 -12.17
N LEU A 9 2.94 6.80 -11.49
CA LEU A 9 3.81 7.23 -10.40
C LEU A 9 5.06 7.92 -10.93
N ASN A 10 5.08 9.25 -10.84
CA ASN A 10 6.29 10.05 -11.06
C ASN A 10 6.94 10.41 -9.71
N LEU A 11 7.98 9.66 -9.32
CA LEU A 11 8.69 9.90 -8.07
C LEU A 11 9.52 11.19 -8.07
N ASP A 12 9.94 11.69 -9.23
CA ASP A 12 10.74 12.92 -9.35
C ASP A 12 9.95 14.18 -8.97
N GLU A 13 8.62 14.12 -9.05
CA GLU A 13 7.70 15.20 -8.64
C GLU A 13 7.38 15.17 -7.15
N ILE A 14 7.72 14.06 -6.48
CA ILE A 14 7.61 13.93 -5.03
C ILE A 14 8.87 14.56 -4.46
N GLY A 15 8.72 15.52 -3.54
CA GLY A 15 9.84 16.28 -2.94
C GLY A 15 10.75 15.45 -2.02
N PHE A 16 10.98 14.19 -2.35
CA PHE A 16 11.76 13.20 -1.64
C PHE A 16 12.64 12.42 -2.63
N ASP A 17 13.86 12.10 -2.21
CA ASP A 17 14.84 11.39 -3.03
C ASP A 17 14.64 9.87 -2.90
N PHE A 18 14.09 9.24 -3.95
CA PHE A 18 13.92 7.79 -4.08
C PHE A 18 15.03 7.14 -4.93
N SER A 19 16.28 7.51 -4.68
CA SER A 19 17.44 6.95 -5.41
C SER A 19 18.11 5.78 -4.72
N LYS A 20 17.68 5.39 -3.51
CA LYS A 20 18.38 4.38 -2.70
C LYS A 20 17.75 3.00 -2.89
N ILE A 21 17.93 2.46 -4.08
CA ILE A 21 17.44 1.15 -4.47
C ILE A 21 18.44 0.06 -4.04
N GLU A 22 18.03 -0.84 -3.15
CA GLU A 22 18.85 -1.94 -2.64
C GLU A 22 18.16 -3.29 -2.87
N ASP A 23 18.94 -4.39 -2.81
CA ASP A 23 18.37 -5.74 -2.89
C ASP A 23 17.39 -5.97 -1.73
N PHE A 24 16.20 -6.48 -2.04
CA PHE A 24 15.12 -6.61 -1.09
C PHE A 24 14.36 -7.93 -1.27
N ASP A 25 13.82 -8.47 -0.18
CA ASP A 25 12.93 -9.62 -0.18
C ASP A 25 11.53 -9.16 0.22
N TYR A 26 10.60 -9.17 -0.74
CA TYR A 26 9.22 -8.78 -0.51
C TYR A 26 8.33 -10.03 -0.49
N ALA A 27 7.90 -10.43 0.70
CA ALA A 27 7.04 -11.59 0.91
C ALA A 27 7.57 -12.90 0.29
N GLY A 28 8.89 -13.13 0.37
CA GLY A 28 9.57 -14.31 -0.16
C GLY A 28 10.05 -14.16 -1.60
N ILE A 29 9.83 -13.00 -2.23
CA ILE A 29 10.21 -12.73 -3.62
C ILE A 29 11.36 -11.74 -3.64
N LYS A 30 12.46 -12.16 -4.29
CA LYS A 30 13.66 -11.33 -4.46
C LYS A 30 13.44 -10.27 -5.54
N GLY A 31 13.88 -9.06 -5.24
CA GLY A 31 13.89 -7.93 -6.15
C GLY A 31 14.73 -6.81 -5.56
N LYS A 32 14.33 -5.58 -5.83
CA LYS A 32 14.94 -4.39 -5.25
C LYS A 32 13.88 -3.54 -4.57
N ALA A 33 14.25 -2.70 -3.62
CA ALA A 33 13.34 -1.73 -3.06
C ALA A 33 14.02 -0.40 -2.77
N ASP A 34 13.26 0.68 -2.90
CA ASP A 34 13.54 1.91 -2.19
C ASP A 34 12.76 1.88 -0.87
N VAL A 35 13.48 2.05 0.25
CA VAL A 35 12.93 1.97 1.59
C VAL A 35 13.18 3.27 2.34
N VAL A 36 12.11 4.02 2.61
CA VAL A 36 12.17 5.26 3.38
C VAL A 36 11.79 4.99 4.83
N GLY A 37 12.82 4.93 5.69
CA GLY A 37 12.64 4.85 7.14
C GLY A 37 11.81 3.66 7.60
N TYR A 38 11.79 2.55 6.86
CA TYR A 38 10.94 1.37 7.06
C TYR A 38 9.43 1.59 6.89
N HIS A 39 9.00 2.81 6.57
CA HIS A 39 7.60 3.21 6.50
C HIS A 39 7.06 3.24 5.07
N ILE A 40 7.90 3.58 4.10
CA ILE A 40 7.54 3.55 2.68
C ILE A 40 8.44 2.56 2.00
N ILE A 41 7.85 1.59 1.32
CA ILE A 41 8.55 0.57 0.55
C ILE A 41 8.02 0.60 -0.86
N LEU A 42 8.88 0.92 -1.82
CA LEU A 42 8.62 0.81 -3.24
C LEU A 42 9.40 -0.42 -3.74
N PHE A 43 8.71 -1.50 -4.10
CA PHE A 43 9.34 -2.75 -4.51
C PHE A 43 9.34 -2.93 -6.03
N TYR A 44 10.51 -3.29 -6.55
CA TYR A 44 10.80 -3.39 -7.97
C TYR A 44 11.35 -4.76 -8.37
N ARG A 45 10.91 -5.26 -9.52
CA ARG A 45 11.55 -6.41 -10.20
C ARG A 45 11.75 -6.10 -11.68
N ASP A 46 10.68 -6.05 -12.47
CA ASP A 46 10.69 -5.59 -13.87
C ASP A 46 10.08 -4.18 -14.03
N GLY A 47 9.75 -3.56 -12.91
CA GLY A 47 9.04 -2.29 -12.74
C GLY A 47 8.55 -2.20 -11.29
N LEU A 48 7.81 -1.15 -10.94
CA LEU A 48 7.15 -1.09 -9.63
C LEU A 48 6.03 -2.14 -9.57
N GLU A 49 6.10 -3.00 -8.56
CA GLU A 49 5.23 -4.19 -8.45
C GLU A 49 4.47 -4.24 -7.13
N ALA A 50 5.00 -3.61 -6.10
CA ALA A 50 4.32 -3.41 -4.83
C ALA A 50 4.73 -2.08 -4.20
N LEU A 51 3.79 -1.48 -3.49
CA LEU A 51 3.98 -0.32 -2.65
C LEU A 51 3.42 -0.64 -1.27
N SER A 52 4.15 -0.29 -0.22
CA SER A 52 3.67 -0.27 1.16
C SER A 52 3.90 1.10 1.77
N LEU A 53 2.85 1.64 2.40
CA LEU A 53 2.80 2.92 3.08
C LEU A 53 2.32 2.68 4.51
N ASP A 54 3.25 2.47 5.43
CA ASP A 54 3.00 2.31 6.85
C ASP A 54 3.15 3.65 7.56
N CYS A 55 2.02 4.23 7.97
CA CYS A 55 1.94 5.51 8.65
C CYS A 55 1.36 5.40 10.07
N ILE A 56 1.45 4.21 10.67
CA ILE A 56 1.08 3.99 12.08
C ILE A 56 2.11 4.71 12.95
N ASP A 57 1.63 5.60 13.84
CA ASP A 57 2.47 6.38 14.77
C ASP A 57 3.63 7.19 14.16
N VAL A 58 3.57 7.47 12.85
CA VAL A 58 4.63 8.24 12.16
C VAL A 58 4.39 9.75 12.21
N GLY A 59 5.48 10.50 12.08
CA GLY A 59 5.45 11.96 11.95
C GLY A 59 4.83 12.47 10.64
N LEU A 60 4.46 13.75 10.62
CA LEU A 60 3.80 14.43 9.51
C LEU A 60 4.51 14.23 8.16
N ARG A 61 5.86 14.21 8.15
CA ARG A 61 6.65 14.08 6.92
C ARG A 61 6.34 12.78 6.15
N VAL A 62 6.24 11.65 6.85
CA VAL A 62 5.95 10.35 6.20
C VAL A 62 4.53 10.38 5.65
N LYS A 63 3.55 10.88 6.42
CA LYS A 63 2.15 11.04 5.96
C LYS A 63 2.05 11.91 4.70
N THR A 64 2.78 13.02 4.65
CA THR A 64 2.82 13.91 3.48
C THR A 64 3.35 13.19 2.25
N ILE A 65 4.48 12.49 2.36
CA ILE A 65 5.07 11.75 1.23
C ILE A 65 4.12 10.62 0.78
N SER A 66 3.56 9.86 1.71
CA SER A 66 2.58 8.81 1.41
C SER A 66 1.36 9.35 0.65
N ASN A 67 0.80 10.49 1.07
CA ASN A 67 -0.33 11.11 0.38
C ASN A 67 0.06 11.68 -1.00
N GLN A 68 1.29 12.18 -1.17
CA GLN A 68 1.81 12.55 -2.50
C GLN A 68 1.90 11.33 -3.42
N ILE A 69 2.42 10.20 -2.93
CA ILE A 69 2.46 8.94 -3.69
C ILE A 69 1.05 8.53 -4.11
N LEU A 70 0.08 8.50 -3.17
CA LEU A 70 -1.31 8.13 -3.47
C LEU A 70 -1.95 9.07 -4.50
N TYR A 71 -1.67 10.37 -4.41
CA TYR A 71 -2.12 11.36 -5.38
C TYR A 71 -1.59 11.07 -6.79
N HIS A 72 -0.29 10.79 -6.95
CA HIS A 72 0.30 10.45 -8.25
C HIS A 72 -0.19 9.11 -8.80
N LEU A 73 -0.54 8.16 -7.93
CA LEU A 73 -1.20 6.91 -8.32
C LEU A 73 -2.65 7.09 -8.75
N GLU A 74 -3.19 8.32 -8.69
CA GLU A 74 -4.60 8.63 -8.87
C GLU A 74 -5.51 7.77 -7.97
N CYS A 75 -4.98 7.39 -6.81
CA CYS A 75 -5.68 6.61 -5.82
C CYS A 75 -6.43 7.57 -4.90
N ASP A 76 -7.76 7.54 -4.95
CA ASP A 76 -8.62 8.36 -4.08
C ASP A 76 -8.67 7.79 -2.64
N LEU A 77 -7.49 7.65 -2.03
CA LEU A 77 -7.26 7.28 -0.64
C LEU A 77 -6.35 8.34 -0.03
N GLU A 78 -6.60 8.69 1.24
CA GLU A 78 -5.78 9.64 1.97
C GLU A 78 -5.45 9.10 3.37
N ILE A 79 -4.17 8.94 3.67
CA ILE A 79 -3.66 8.59 4.99
C ILE A 79 -4.05 9.69 5.99
N GLY A 80 -4.61 9.29 7.12
CA GLY A 80 -5.13 10.18 8.15
C GLY A 80 -6.60 10.54 8.00
N GLN A 81 -7.25 10.16 6.90
CA GLN A 81 -8.70 10.32 6.77
C GLN A 81 -9.49 9.14 7.37
N THR A 82 -10.70 9.45 7.83
CA THR A 82 -11.64 8.45 8.34
C THR A 82 -12.46 7.85 7.21
N TYR A 83 -12.49 6.52 7.11
CA TYR A 83 -13.27 5.80 6.10
C TYR A 83 -14.30 4.88 6.76
N LEU A 84 -15.54 4.92 6.28
CA LEU A 84 -16.50 3.87 6.61
C LEU A 84 -16.16 2.62 5.79
N LEU A 85 -16.19 1.44 6.43
CA LEU A 85 -15.98 0.16 5.73
C LEU A 85 -16.90 -0.02 4.53
N LYS A 86 -18.15 0.47 4.64
CA LYS A 86 -19.10 0.44 3.53
C LYS A 86 -18.59 1.25 2.32
N SER A 87 -18.06 2.46 2.55
CA SER A 87 -17.50 3.30 1.49
C SER A 87 -16.31 2.64 0.79
N LEU A 88 -15.46 1.93 1.54
CA LEU A 88 -14.37 1.15 0.97
C LEU A 88 -14.89 -0.07 0.19
N SER A 89 -15.90 -0.78 0.70
CA SER A 89 -16.54 -1.89 -0.02
C SER A 89 -17.25 -1.43 -1.29
N ASP A 90 -17.88 -0.26 -1.30
CA ASP A 90 -18.52 0.31 -2.49
C ASP A 90 -17.47 0.67 -3.56
N LYS A 91 -16.25 1.04 -3.14
CA LYS A 91 -15.14 1.41 -4.02
C LYS A 91 -14.34 0.21 -4.54
N PHE A 92 -13.97 -0.71 -3.66
CA PHE A 92 -13.04 -1.81 -3.94
C PHE A 92 -13.73 -3.18 -4.03
N ASN A 93 -15.05 -3.24 -3.91
CA ASN A 93 -15.84 -4.43 -3.59
C ASN A 93 -15.63 -4.93 -2.15
N GLN A 94 -16.41 -5.92 -1.73
CA GLN A 94 -16.28 -6.51 -0.40
C GLN A 94 -14.87 -7.09 -0.17
N HIS A 95 -14.28 -6.81 0.98
CA HIS A 95 -12.99 -7.39 1.36
C HIS A 95 -13.04 -8.92 1.42
N ILE A 96 -11.97 -9.56 1.00
CA ILE A 96 -11.82 -11.03 0.95
C ILE A 96 -11.25 -11.59 2.26
N TYR A 97 -10.60 -10.76 3.05
CA TYR A 97 -10.01 -11.12 4.33
C TYR A 97 -9.84 -9.89 5.22
N LYS A 98 -9.78 -10.11 6.53
CA LYS A 98 -9.42 -9.08 7.51
C LYS A 98 -8.48 -9.65 8.56
N ASN A 99 -7.58 -8.82 9.06
CA ASN A 99 -6.56 -9.21 10.01
C ASN A 99 -6.35 -8.13 11.07
N SER A 100 -6.31 -8.50 12.35
CA SER A 100 -6.14 -7.56 13.47
C SER A 100 -4.84 -7.84 14.25
N LEU A 101 -3.75 -8.14 13.53
CA LEU A 101 -2.45 -8.53 14.11
C LEU A 101 -1.77 -7.40 14.91
N LEU A 102 -2.04 -6.14 14.59
CA LEU A 102 -1.46 -4.99 15.29
C LEU A 102 -2.51 -4.44 16.27
N GLU A 103 -2.08 -4.20 17.52
CA GLU A 103 -2.95 -3.55 18.51
C GLU A 103 -3.43 -2.21 17.92
N HIS A 104 -4.75 -2.00 17.91
CA HIS A 104 -5.42 -0.82 17.38
C HIS A 104 -5.43 -0.62 15.85
N ASN A 105 -4.97 -1.59 15.05
CA ASN A 105 -5.07 -1.51 13.59
C ASN A 105 -5.61 -2.82 12.98
N THR A 106 -6.70 -2.71 12.21
CA THR A 106 -7.26 -3.84 11.44
C THR A 106 -7.00 -3.62 9.96
N GLN A 107 -6.32 -4.58 9.34
CA GLN A 107 -6.06 -4.64 7.91
C GLN A 107 -7.19 -5.34 7.18
N TYR A 108 -7.67 -4.73 6.11
CA TYR A 108 -8.69 -5.26 5.22
C TYR A 108 -8.09 -5.48 3.83
N TYR A 109 -8.30 -6.67 3.28
CA TYR A 109 -7.72 -7.10 2.02
C TYR A 109 -8.78 -7.06 0.92
N TYR A 110 -8.51 -6.29 -0.13
CA TYR A 110 -9.42 -6.10 -1.26
C TYR A 110 -8.73 -6.51 -2.56
N LEU A 111 -9.32 -7.42 -3.31
CA LEU A 111 -8.87 -7.74 -4.66
C LEU A 111 -9.69 -6.92 -5.66
N HIS A 112 -9.06 -5.99 -6.35
CA HIS A 112 -9.71 -5.05 -7.25
C HIS A 112 -8.83 -4.77 -8.47
N ASP A 113 -9.40 -4.86 -9.68
CA ASP A 113 -8.70 -4.61 -10.95
C ASP A 113 -7.36 -5.35 -11.13
N ASN A 114 -7.24 -6.57 -10.57
CA ASN A 114 -6.04 -7.42 -10.49
C ASN A 114 -4.96 -6.97 -9.50
N PHE A 115 -5.22 -5.92 -8.73
CA PHE A 115 -4.37 -5.50 -7.63
C PHE A 115 -4.93 -5.98 -6.30
N LEU A 116 -4.03 -6.30 -5.36
CA LEU A 116 -4.39 -6.48 -3.96
C LEU A 116 -4.15 -5.16 -3.24
N TYR A 117 -5.21 -4.60 -2.67
CA TYR A 117 -5.15 -3.47 -1.75
C TYR A 117 -5.24 -4.01 -0.33
N VAL A 118 -4.32 -3.59 0.54
CA VAL A 118 -4.39 -3.87 1.97
C VAL A 118 -4.52 -2.54 2.70
N LEU A 119 -5.66 -2.31 3.33
CA LEU A 119 -5.98 -1.06 4.00
C LEU A 119 -6.03 -1.29 5.50
N GLY A 120 -5.09 -0.71 6.25
CA GLY A 120 -5.09 -0.77 7.71
C GLY A 120 -5.79 0.44 8.29
N LEU A 121 -6.89 0.17 8.99
CA LEU A 121 -7.69 1.18 9.67
C LEU A 121 -7.47 1.08 11.18
N SER A 122 -7.36 2.23 11.84
CA SER A 122 -7.36 2.29 13.29
C SER A 122 -8.74 1.93 13.89
N ASP A 123 -8.81 1.77 15.20
CA ASP A 123 -10.10 1.59 15.92
C ASP A 123 -11.10 2.73 15.68
N SER A 124 -10.60 3.92 15.31
CA SER A 124 -11.41 5.09 14.93
C SER A 124 -11.68 5.17 13.42
N ASN A 125 -11.42 4.10 12.69
CA ASN A 125 -11.51 3.97 11.23
C ASN A 125 -10.65 4.97 10.45
N VAL A 126 -9.53 5.43 11.03
CA VAL A 126 -8.57 6.29 10.33
C VAL A 126 -7.66 5.41 9.48
N LEU A 127 -7.47 5.76 8.21
CA LEU A 127 -6.55 5.05 7.32
C LEU A 127 -5.10 5.37 7.69
N GLU A 128 -4.36 4.35 8.12
CA GLU A 128 -2.99 4.49 8.61
C GLU A 128 -2.00 3.61 7.86
N TYR A 129 -2.49 2.64 7.10
CA TYR A 129 -1.68 1.75 6.31
C TYR A 129 -2.32 1.50 4.95
N VAL A 130 -1.51 1.61 3.89
CA VAL A 130 -1.92 1.24 2.53
C VAL A 130 -0.84 0.37 1.91
N GLU A 131 -1.22 -0.79 1.41
CA GLU A 131 -0.40 -1.60 0.53
C GLU A 131 -1.13 -1.81 -0.79
N ILE A 132 -0.41 -1.70 -1.90
CA ILE A 132 -0.92 -1.96 -3.25
C ILE A 132 0.05 -2.92 -3.92
N ILE A 133 -0.46 -4.06 -4.40
CA ILE A 133 0.37 -5.12 -4.98
C ILE A 133 -0.21 -5.48 -6.34
N GLY A 134 0.61 -5.38 -7.40
CA GLY A 134 0.25 -5.78 -8.76
C GLY A 134 0.87 -7.12 -9.17
N ASN A 135 1.95 -7.55 -8.53
CA ASN A 135 2.60 -8.82 -8.85
C ASN A 135 1.77 -10.02 -8.34
N LYS A 136 1.39 -10.91 -9.26
CA LYS A 136 0.56 -12.09 -8.97
C LYS A 136 1.22 -13.09 -8.04
N GLU A 137 2.54 -13.28 -8.12
CA GLU A 137 3.29 -14.17 -7.22
C GLU A 137 3.24 -13.63 -5.79
N ILE A 138 3.42 -12.32 -5.59
CA ILE A 138 3.31 -11.66 -4.27
C ILE A 138 1.88 -11.80 -3.73
N ILE A 139 0.87 -11.53 -4.56
CA ILE A 139 -0.54 -11.67 -4.17
C ILE A 139 -0.81 -13.11 -3.73
N GLN A 140 -0.42 -14.11 -4.52
CA GLN A 140 -0.63 -15.52 -4.18
C GLN A 140 0.10 -15.92 -2.89
N SER A 141 1.35 -15.46 -2.70
CA SER A 141 2.12 -15.67 -1.48
C SER A 141 1.35 -15.15 -0.26
N LYS A 142 0.87 -13.89 -0.29
CA LYS A 142 0.09 -13.31 0.81
C LYS A 142 -1.24 -14.01 1.07
N LEU A 143 -2.01 -14.27 0.02
CA LEU A 143 -3.32 -14.91 0.17
C LEU A 143 -3.22 -16.37 0.64
N SER A 144 -2.07 -17.03 0.44
CA SER A 144 -1.85 -18.40 0.91
C SER A 144 -1.81 -18.50 2.44
N ILE A 145 -1.50 -17.40 3.13
CA ILE A 145 -1.43 -17.32 4.60
C ILE A 145 -2.83 -17.43 5.23
N PHE A 146 -3.90 -17.17 4.47
CA PHE A 146 -5.28 -17.19 4.98
C PHE A 146 -5.92 -18.58 4.98
N LYS A 147 -5.21 -19.61 4.50
CA LYS A 147 -5.66 -21.00 4.45
C LYS A 147 -5.19 -21.75 5.68
#